data_AF-A0A524C1R1-F1
#
_entry.id   AF-A0A524C1R1-F1
#
_cell.length_a   1.000
_cell.length_b   1.000
_cell.length_c   1.000
_cell.angle_alpha   90.00
_cell.angle_beta   90.00
_cell.angle_gamma   90.00
#
_symmetry.space_group_name_H-M   'P 1'
#
loop_
_entity.id
_entity.type
_entity.pdbx_description
1 polymer ?
#
loop_
_entity_poly.entity_id
_entity_poly.type
_entity_poly.pdbx_seq_one_letter_code
_entity_poly.pdbx_strand_id
1 'polypeptide(L)'
;MKNIKKMNRLKHKLSRLKLFLSDFKPILLSHHPNCEKFSDHVYHIGKYKFCIGCFTFYPTIAVTILFSILFIDLTITNLVFIMVISNVFFLPLILNFLGLTKYKALKVFSKISIGIGVGLWLVAVLFLPFHIILKILFLLQVNFFVGVIAYIRANHIKKDCLKCEYHSDWENCPGMSEVVQKLYLHGFKKRKEKCHDNMEKKVQK
;
A
#
# COMPACT_ATOMS: atom_id res chain seq x y z
N MET A 1 21.90 21.19 -31.53
CA MET A 1 22.53 20.35 -30.49
C MET A 1 21.91 20.42 -29.08
N LYS A 2 21.44 21.59 -28.58
CA LYS A 2 20.86 21.70 -27.21
C LYS A 2 19.63 20.79 -26.98
N ASN A 3 18.74 20.64 -27.96
CA ASN A 3 17.54 19.79 -27.84
C ASN A 3 17.85 18.29 -27.72
N ILE A 4 18.87 17.79 -28.42
CA ILE A 4 19.29 16.38 -28.35
C ILE A 4 19.83 16.04 -26.94
N LYS A 5 20.66 16.92 -26.36
CA LYS A 5 21.17 16.75 -24.99
C LYS A 5 20.04 16.73 -23.95
N LYS A 6 19.02 17.59 -24.11
CA LYS A 6 17.84 17.63 -23.21
C LYS A 6 17.02 16.34 -23.29
N MET A 7 16.79 15.83 -24.51
CA MET A 7 16.04 14.57 -24.73
C MET A 7 16.78 13.35 -24.15
N ASN A 8 18.09 13.25 -24.33
CA ASN A 8 18.89 12.15 -23.77
C ASN A 8 18.91 12.14 -22.24
N ARG A 9 19.00 13.33 -21.61
CA ARG A 9 18.88 13.46 -20.15
C ARG A 9 17.50 13.02 -19.64
N LEU A 10 16.42 13.36 -20.36
CA LEU A 10 15.07 12.96 -19.97
C LEU A 10 14.88 11.43 -20.08
N LYS A 11 15.32 10.82 -21.20
CA LYS A 11 15.29 9.36 -21.39
C LYS A 11 16.05 8.63 -20.28
N HIS A 12 17.24 9.12 -19.92
CA HIS A 12 18.02 8.57 -18.81
C HIS A 12 17.32 8.71 -17.45
N LYS A 13 16.65 9.84 -17.18
CA LYS A 13 15.86 10.01 -15.94
C LYS A 13 14.68 9.02 -15.89
N LEU A 14 13.97 8.85 -17.00
CA LEU A 14 12.84 7.92 -17.10
C LEU A 14 13.28 6.47 -16.95
N SER A 15 14.39 6.07 -17.59
CA SER A 15 14.93 4.71 -17.43
C SER A 15 15.35 4.44 -15.98
N ARG A 16 15.99 5.43 -15.34
CA ARG A 16 16.39 5.34 -13.92
C ARG A 16 15.17 5.26 -12.99
N LEU A 17 14.11 6.02 -13.24
CA LEU A 17 12.85 5.92 -12.48
C LEU A 17 12.17 4.56 -12.67
N LYS A 18 12.12 4.05 -13.91
CA LYS A 18 11.57 2.72 -14.22
C LYS A 18 12.33 1.62 -13.49
N LEU A 19 13.67 1.72 -13.47
CA LEU A 19 14.53 0.77 -12.76
C LEU A 19 14.27 0.81 -11.25
N PHE A 20 14.20 2.00 -10.65
CA PHE A 20 13.86 2.18 -9.24
C PHE A 20 12.50 1.55 -8.89
N LEU A 21 11.45 1.83 -9.68
CA LEU A 21 10.12 1.24 -9.46
C LEU A 21 10.13 -0.29 -9.60
N SER A 22 10.95 -0.82 -10.52
CA SER A 22 11.13 -2.27 -10.68
C SER A 22 11.78 -2.91 -9.45
N ASP A 23 12.77 -2.24 -8.85
CA ASP A 23 13.46 -2.73 -7.64
C ASP A 23 12.55 -2.69 -6.41
N PHE A 24 11.71 -1.66 -6.32
CA PHE A 24 10.72 -1.51 -5.25
C PHE A 24 9.47 -2.36 -5.44
N LYS A 25 9.28 -3.00 -6.60
CA LYS A 25 8.08 -3.79 -6.91
C LYS A 25 7.68 -4.80 -5.82
N PRO A 26 8.60 -5.56 -5.18
CA PRO A 26 8.23 -6.48 -4.11
C PRO A 26 7.56 -5.74 -2.94
N ILE A 27 8.11 -4.60 -2.52
CA ILE A 27 7.56 -3.78 -1.43
C ILE A 27 6.24 -3.12 -1.86
N LEU A 28 6.13 -2.65 -3.09
CA LEU A 28 4.89 -2.03 -3.59
C LEU A 28 3.70 -2.99 -3.56
N LEU A 29 3.93 -4.29 -3.73
CA LEU A 29 2.87 -5.31 -3.74
C LEU A 29 2.49 -5.81 -2.34
N SER A 30 3.48 -6.08 -1.48
CA SER A 30 3.22 -6.61 -0.14
C SER A 30 3.09 -5.52 0.92
N HIS A 31 3.67 -4.33 0.73
CA HIS A 31 3.87 -3.28 1.75
C HIS A 31 4.59 -3.76 3.04
N HIS A 32 5.05 -5.01 3.06
CA HIS A 32 5.71 -5.65 4.19
C HIS A 32 7.05 -6.24 3.75
N PRO A 33 8.04 -6.29 4.65
CA PRO A 33 9.24 -7.09 4.44
C PRO A 33 8.90 -8.53 4.07
N ASN A 34 9.70 -9.13 3.20
CA ASN A 34 9.55 -10.49 2.74
C ASN A 34 10.07 -11.51 3.78
N CYS A 35 9.54 -11.50 5.00
CA CYS A 35 9.93 -12.44 6.07
C CYS A 35 8.76 -13.33 6.52
N GLU A 36 9.09 -14.43 7.21
CA GLU A 36 8.12 -15.42 7.68
C GLU A 36 7.08 -14.83 8.63
N LYS A 37 7.47 -13.84 9.46
CA LYS A 37 6.58 -13.14 10.40
C LYS A 37 5.39 -12.46 9.72
N PHE A 38 5.50 -12.11 8.42
CA PHE A 38 4.41 -11.48 7.65
C PHE A 38 3.77 -12.42 6.62
N SER A 39 4.12 -13.71 6.61
CA SER A 39 3.57 -14.69 5.67
C SER A 39 2.04 -14.80 5.72
N ASP A 40 1.45 -14.68 6.92
CA ASP A 40 -0.01 -14.69 7.11
C ASP A 40 -0.74 -13.42 6.62
N HIS A 41 0.00 -12.39 6.23
CA HIS A 41 -0.55 -11.13 5.72
C HIS A 41 -0.54 -11.04 4.19
N VAL A 42 -0.06 -12.08 3.51
CA VAL A 42 0.08 -12.11 2.05
C VAL A 42 -0.59 -13.32 1.41
N TYR A 43 -1.03 -13.17 0.17
CA TYR A 43 -1.31 -14.28 -0.74
C TYR A 43 -0.04 -14.65 -1.47
N HIS A 44 0.22 -15.95 -1.58
CA HIS A 44 1.33 -16.49 -2.36
C HIS A 44 0.77 -16.96 -3.71
N ILE A 45 1.10 -16.24 -4.79
CA ILE A 45 0.70 -16.61 -6.16
C ILE A 45 1.98 -16.77 -6.97
N GLY A 46 2.44 -18.01 -7.10
CA GLY A 46 3.77 -18.33 -7.64
C GLY A 46 4.88 -17.65 -6.83
N LYS A 47 5.75 -16.89 -7.50
CA LYS A 47 6.85 -16.14 -6.87
C LYS A 47 6.44 -14.79 -6.28
N TYR A 48 5.19 -14.37 -6.46
CA TYR A 48 4.72 -13.05 -6.04
C TYR A 48 3.95 -13.14 -4.73
N LYS A 49 4.19 -12.15 -3.86
CA LYS A 49 3.49 -11.98 -2.58
C LYS A 49 2.61 -10.73 -2.66
N PHE A 50 1.31 -10.92 -2.51
CA PHE A 50 0.33 -9.84 -2.58
C PHE A 50 -0.25 -9.55 -1.20
N CYS A 51 -0.26 -8.29 -0.77
CA CYS A 51 -0.91 -7.93 0.49
C CYS A 51 -2.39 -8.32 0.45
N ILE A 52 -2.84 -9.17 1.37
CA ILE A 52 -4.25 -9.61 1.45
C ILE A 52 -5.19 -8.40 1.51
N GLY A 53 -4.79 -7.36 2.24
CA GLY A 53 -5.56 -6.12 2.35
C GLY A 53 -5.73 -5.42 1.02
N CYS A 54 -4.64 -4.96 0.41
CA CYS A 54 -4.67 -4.16 -0.82
C CYS A 54 -5.20 -4.95 -2.02
N PHE A 55 -4.78 -6.21 -2.16
CA PHE A 55 -5.17 -7.07 -3.29
C PHE A 55 -6.64 -7.46 -3.25
N THR A 56 -7.25 -7.53 -2.06
CA THR A 56 -8.70 -7.76 -1.95
C THR A 56 -9.47 -6.44 -2.10
N PHE A 57 -9.01 -5.38 -1.41
CA PHE A 57 -9.74 -4.13 -1.29
C PHE A 57 -9.83 -3.34 -2.61
N TYR A 58 -8.71 -3.11 -3.31
CA TYR A 58 -8.72 -2.25 -4.51
C TYR A 58 -9.49 -2.86 -5.69
N PRO A 59 -9.31 -4.16 -6.03
CA PRO A 59 -10.12 -4.76 -7.09
C PRO A 59 -11.60 -4.78 -6.73
N THR A 60 -11.96 -5.00 -5.45
CA THR A 60 -13.37 -4.96 -5.03
C THR A 60 -13.97 -3.58 -5.24
N ILE A 61 -13.26 -2.48 -4.91
CA ILE A 61 -13.72 -1.12 -5.21
C ILE A 61 -13.95 -0.95 -6.71
N ALA A 62 -12.96 -1.33 -7.54
CA ALA A 62 -13.05 -1.16 -8.99
C ALA A 62 -14.23 -1.92 -9.59
N VAL A 63 -14.41 -3.19 -9.21
CA VAL A 63 -15.53 -4.03 -9.64
C VAL A 63 -16.86 -3.45 -9.17
N THR A 64 -16.95 -2.99 -7.92
CA THR A 64 -18.19 -2.41 -7.38
C THR A 64 -18.57 -1.13 -8.13
N ILE A 65 -17.61 -0.25 -8.41
CA ILE A 65 -17.85 0.97 -9.21
C ILE A 65 -18.34 0.60 -10.61
N LEU A 66 -17.64 -0.30 -11.30
CA LEU A 66 -18.00 -0.74 -12.65
C LEU A 66 -19.41 -1.37 -12.66
N PHE A 67 -19.68 -2.27 -11.73
CA PHE A 67 -20.98 -2.92 -11.60
C PHE A 67 -22.10 -1.89 -11.34
N SER A 68 -21.87 -0.94 -10.43
CA SER A 68 -22.86 0.09 -10.11
C SER A 68 -23.19 0.97 -11.31
N ILE A 69 -22.18 1.38 -12.09
CA ILE A 69 -22.37 2.21 -13.28
C ILE A 69 -23.10 1.44 -14.40
N LEU A 70 -22.84 0.14 -14.55
CA LEU A 70 -23.41 -0.67 -15.63
C LEU A 70 -24.82 -1.19 -15.35
N PHE A 71 -25.13 -1.50 -14.09
CA PHE A 71 -26.34 -2.26 -13.74
C PHE A 71 -27.32 -1.51 -12.82
N ILE A 72 -26.94 -0.37 -12.25
CA ILE A 72 -27.81 0.41 -11.36
C ILE A 72 -28.21 1.70 -12.05
N ASP A 73 -29.52 1.98 -12.05
CA ASP A 73 -30.04 3.26 -12.53
C ASP A 73 -29.63 4.39 -11.58
N LEU A 74 -28.92 5.40 -12.10
CA LEU A 74 -28.29 6.47 -11.33
C LEU A 74 -29.23 7.64 -11.04
N THR A 75 -30.51 7.37 -10.80
CA THR A 75 -31.47 8.36 -10.30
C THR A 75 -31.07 8.87 -8.91
N ILE A 76 -31.47 10.09 -8.56
CA ILE A 76 -31.14 10.69 -7.25
C ILE A 76 -31.58 9.79 -6.08
N THR A 77 -32.78 9.22 -6.16
CA THR A 77 -33.31 8.31 -5.13
C THR A 77 -32.42 7.08 -4.96
N ASN A 78 -32.02 6.44 -6.05
CA ASN A 78 -31.12 5.29 -6.01
C ASN A 78 -29.74 5.67 -5.48
N LEU A 79 -29.19 6.83 -5.88
CA LEU A 79 -27.89 7.30 -5.39
C LEU A 79 -27.91 7.58 -3.88
N VAL A 80 -28.98 8.17 -3.36
CA VAL A 80 -29.15 8.36 -1.90
C VAL A 80 -29.23 7.00 -1.20
N PHE A 81 -30.00 6.06 -1.76
CA PHE A 81 -30.11 4.71 -1.21
C PHE A 81 -28.76 3.98 -1.20
N ILE A 82 -28.00 4.04 -2.31
CA ILE A 82 -26.63 3.53 -2.42
C ILE A 82 -25.71 4.18 -1.37
N MET A 83 -25.83 5.49 -1.17
CA MET A 83 -25.05 6.19 -0.13
C MET A 83 -25.39 5.65 1.26
N VAL A 84 -26.66 5.45 1.59
CA VAL A 84 -27.06 4.91 2.89
C VAL A 84 -26.58 3.46 3.06
N ILE A 85 -26.83 2.59 2.09
CA ILE A 85 -26.44 1.17 2.17
C ILE A 85 -24.92 0.99 2.23
N SER A 86 -24.16 1.90 1.61
CA SER A 86 -22.70 1.88 1.68
C SER A 86 -22.18 1.96 3.12
N ASN A 87 -22.87 2.69 4.01
CA ASN A 87 -22.51 2.80 5.42
C ASN A 87 -22.62 1.45 6.15
N VAL A 88 -23.60 0.62 5.78
CA VAL A 88 -23.76 -0.74 6.33
C VAL A 88 -22.56 -1.61 6.01
N PHE A 89 -22.01 -1.49 4.79
CA PHE A 89 -20.82 -2.24 4.38
C PHE A 89 -19.53 -1.84 5.12
N PHE A 90 -19.52 -0.73 5.85
CA PHE A 90 -18.42 -0.37 6.76
C PHE A 90 -18.52 -1.02 8.15
N LEU A 91 -19.66 -1.63 8.53
CA LEU A 91 -19.83 -2.27 9.85
C LEU A 91 -18.78 -3.35 10.16
N PRO A 92 -18.30 -4.16 9.21
CA PRO A 92 -17.22 -5.12 9.47
C PRO A 92 -15.87 -4.49 9.86
N LEU A 93 -15.75 -3.16 9.88
CA LEU A 93 -14.62 -2.47 10.52
C LEU A 93 -14.58 -2.73 12.03
N ILE A 94 -15.73 -2.95 12.67
CA ILE A 94 -15.84 -3.32 14.08
C ILE A 94 -15.08 -4.62 14.37
N LEU A 95 -15.08 -5.58 13.44
CA LEU A 95 -14.32 -6.84 13.58
C LEU A 95 -12.82 -6.60 13.74
N ASN A 96 -12.30 -5.50 13.18
CA ASN A 96 -10.89 -5.13 13.32
C ASN A 96 -10.59 -4.60 14.73
N PHE A 97 -11.51 -3.84 15.33
CA PHE A 97 -11.39 -3.38 16.72
C PHE A 97 -11.53 -4.51 17.72
N LEU A 98 -12.41 -5.49 17.46
CA LEU A 98 -12.59 -6.68 18.29
C LEU A 98 -11.44 -7.70 18.15
N GLY A 99 -10.44 -7.45 17.31
CA GLY A 99 -9.31 -8.38 17.09
C GLY A 99 -9.68 -9.69 16.38
N LEU A 100 -10.92 -9.83 15.89
CA LEU A 100 -11.39 -11.03 15.18
C LEU A 100 -10.76 -11.18 13.78
N THR A 101 -10.11 -10.13 13.28
CA THR A 101 -9.33 -10.17 12.04
C THR A 101 -8.04 -10.99 12.13
N LYS A 102 -7.77 -11.66 13.26
CA LYS A 102 -6.84 -12.78 13.38
C LYS A 102 -7.14 -13.87 12.33
N TYR A 103 -8.41 -14.22 12.13
CA TYR A 103 -8.81 -15.25 11.18
C TYR A 103 -8.73 -14.71 9.75
N LYS A 104 -8.00 -15.42 8.87
CA LYS A 104 -7.77 -15.00 7.48
C LYS A 104 -9.08 -14.77 6.72
N ALA A 105 -10.06 -15.65 6.87
CA ALA A 105 -11.38 -15.51 6.23
C ALA A 105 -12.10 -14.22 6.65
N LEU A 106 -12.20 -13.94 7.96
CA LEU A 106 -12.83 -12.70 8.46
C LEU A 106 -12.08 -11.44 8.03
N LYS A 107 -10.75 -11.51 7.96
CA LYS A 107 -9.91 -10.43 7.43
C LYS A 107 -10.25 -10.14 5.96
N VAL A 108 -10.37 -11.18 5.13
CA VAL A 108 -10.74 -11.04 3.72
C VAL A 108 -12.16 -10.51 3.57
N PHE A 109 -13.12 -11.12 4.27
CA PHE A 109 -14.52 -10.69 4.29
C PHE A 109 -14.66 -9.21 4.65
N SER A 110 -14.01 -8.78 5.73
CA SER A 110 -14.00 -7.36 6.15
C SER A 110 -13.46 -6.45 5.04
N LYS A 111 -12.40 -6.88 4.32
CA LYS A 111 -11.83 -6.09 3.21
C LYS A 111 -12.71 -6.05 1.97
N ILE A 112 -13.40 -7.14 1.63
CA ILE A 112 -14.40 -7.16 0.56
C ILE A 112 -15.56 -6.22 0.91
N SER A 113 -16.14 -6.39 2.11
CA SER A 113 -17.27 -5.55 2.55
C SER A 113 -16.91 -4.07 2.53
N ILE A 114 -15.78 -3.68 3.15
CA ILE A 114 -15.33 -2.28 3.14
C ILE A 114 -15.04 -1.79 1.71
N GLY A 115 -14.52 -2.65 0.84
CA GLY A 115 -14.30 -2.34 -0.58
C GLY A 115 -15.60 -2.04 -1.33
N ILE A 116 -16.65 -2.84 -1.09
CA ILE A 116 -18.00 -2.61 -1.64
C ILE A 116 -18.54 -1.28 -1.12
N GLY A 117 -18.47 -1.06 0.20
CA GLY A 117 -18.91 0.19 0.83
C GLY A 117 -18.24 1.42 0.22
N VAL A 118 -16.91 1.41 0.07
CA VAL A 118 -16.17 2.51 -0.57
C VAL A 118 -16.56 2.69 -2.03
N GLY A 119 -16.69 1.61 -2.81
CA GLY A 119 -17.09 1.70 -4.22
C GLY A 119 -18.48 2.31 -4.41
N LEU A 120 -19.48 1.81 -3.67
CA LEU A 120 -20.85 2.33 -3.66
C LEU A 120 -20.88 3.80 -3.23
N TRP A 121 -20.18 4.13 -2.14
CA TRP A 121 -20.10 5.49 -1.62
C TRP A 121 -19.46 6.46 -2.62
N LEU A 122 -18.39 6.05 -3.30
CA LEU A 122 -17.74 6.87 -4.34
C LEU A 122 -18.69 7.15 -5.51
N VAL A 123 -19.42 6.15 -5.99
CA VAL A 123 -20.42 6.34 -7.05
C VAL A 123 -21.50 7.32 -6.58
N ALA A 124 -22.06 7.13 -5.39
CA ALA A 124 -23.07 8.02 -4.84
C ALA A 124 -22.58 9.48 -4.78
N VAL A 125 -21.41 9.74 -4.17
CA VAL A 125 -20.87 11.11 -4.00
C VAL A 125 -20.53 11.76 -5.34
N LEU A 126 -19.98 11.01 -6.30
CA LEU A 126 -19.58 11.55 -7.60
C LEU A 126 -20.79 11.92 -8.46
N PHE A 127 -21.84 11.10 -8.48
CA PHE A 127 -23.01 11.30 -9.34
C PHE A 127 -24.14 12.11 -8.69
N LEU A 128 -24.19 12.22 -7.35
CA LEU A 128 -25.15 13.12 -6.70
C LEU A 128 -24.92 14.57 -7.15
N PRO A 129 -26.00 15.38 -7.33
CA PRO A 129 -25.92 16.76 -7.78
C PRO A 129 -25.47 17.73 -6.67
N PHE A 130 -24.50 17.32 -5.84
CA PHE A 130 -23.90 18.17 -4.81
C PHE A 130 -22.95 19.20 -5.43
N HIS A 131 -22.80 20.33 -4.75
CA HIS A 131 -21.78 21.32 -5.07
C HIS A 131 -20.38 20.71 -4.99
N ILE A 132 -19.46 21.10 -5.87
CA ILE A 132 -18.11 20.51 -5.97
C ILE A 132 -17.35 20.54 -4.64
N ILE A 133 -17.53 21.61 -3.85
CA ILE A 133 -16.92 21.77 -2.52
C ILE A 133 -17.36 20.63 -1.58
N LEU A 134 -18.66 20.30 -1.56
CA LEU A 134 -19.17 19.21 -0.73
C LEU A 134 -18.61 17.86 -1.18
N LYS A 135 -18.51 17.61 -2.49
CA LYS A 135 -17.89 16.39 -3.02
C LYS A 135 -16.44 16.25 -2.54
N ILE A 136 -15.66 17.33 -2.61
CA ILE A 136 -14.27 17.34 -2.12
C ILE A 136 -14.21 17.05 -0.62
N LEU A 137 -15.07 17.68 0.19
CA LEU A 137 -15.11 17.46 1.64
C LEU A 137 -15.45 16.00 1.98
N PHE A 138 -16.44 15.42 1.31
CA PHE A 138 -16.77 14.00 1.45
C PHE A 138 -15.57 13.12 1.09
N LEU A 139 -14.93 13.34 -0.07
CA LEU A 139 -13.76 12.56 -0.49
C LEU A 139 -12.60 12.69 0.50
N LEU A 140 -12.40 13.88 1.07
CA LEU A 140 -11.38 14.13 2.08
C LEU A 140 -11.68 13.37 3.38
N GLN A 141 -12.95 13.32 3.80
CA GLN A 141 -13.38 12.58 4.98
C GLN A 141 -13.04 11.09 4.88
N VAL A 142 -13.37 10.42 3.77
CA VAL A 142 -13.05 9.00 3.58
C VAL A 142 -11.54 8.78 3.52
N ASN A 143 -10.80 9.65 2.82
CA ASN A 143 -9.34 9.58 2.78
C ASN A 143 -8.71 9.76 4.18
N PHE A 144 -9.26 10.63 5.02
CA PHE A 144 -8.80 10.81 6.39
C PHE A 144 -8.92 9.51 7.20
N PHE A 145 -10.09 8.86 7.17
CA PHE A 145 -10.30 7.59 7.89
C PHE A 145 -9.38 6.47 7.38
N VAL A 146 -9.24 6.33 6.06
CA VAL A 146 -8.31 5.36 5.46
C VAL A 146 -6.87 5.66 5.87
N GLY A 147 -6.49 6.95 5.91
CA GLY A 147 -5.18 7.43 6.34
C GLY A 147 -4.88 7.09 7.80
N VAL A 148 -5.83 7.31 8.72
CA VAL A 148 -5.68 6.95 10.14
C VAL A 148 -5.47 5.45 10.30
N ILE A 149 -6.26 4.61 9.63
CA ILE A 149 -6.11 3.15 9.68
C ILE A 149 -4.75 2.72 9.12
N ALA A 150 -4.33 3.31 8.00
CA ALA A 150 -3.03 3.04 7.39
C ALA A 150 -1.88 3.43 8.34
N TYR A 151 -1.99 4.58 9.00
CA TYR A 151 -1.01 5.06 9.98
C TYR A 151 -0.89 4.13 11.20
N ILE A 152 -2.03 3.72 11.80
CA ILE A 152 -2.03 2.77 12.91
C ILE A 152 -1.34 1.46 12.51
N ARG A 153 -1.68 0.93 11.32
CA ARG A 153 -1.07 -0.29 10.80
C ARG A 153 0.43 -0.13 10.56
N ALA A 154 0.86 0.97 9.96
CA ALA A 154 2.27 1.27 9.75
C ALA A 154 3.05 1.29 11.08
N ASN A 155 2.46 1.87 12.13
CA ASN A 155 3.04 1.89 13.47
C ASN A 155 3.11 0.49 14.10
N HIS A 156 2.12 -0.38 13.89
CA HIS A 156 2.19 -1.77 14.35
C HIS A 156 3.33 -2.53 13.67
N ILE A 157 3.45 -2.43 12.34
CA ILE A 157 4.55 -3.06 11.59
C ILE A 157 5.90 -2.54 12.10
N LYS A 158 6.03 -1.23 12.31
CA LYS A 158 7.25 -0.62 12.85
C LYS A 158 7.60 -1.21 14.22
N LYS A 159 6.63 -1.30 15.14
CA LYS A 159 6.82 -1.92 16.46
C LYS A 159 7.22 -3.39 16.35
N ASP A 160 6.61 -4.14 15.44
CA ASP A 160 6.92 -5.56 15.23
C ASP A 160 8.31 -5.79 14.65
N CYS A 161 8.78 -4.89 13.78
CA CYS A 161 10.13 -4.90 13.23
C CYS A 161 11.17 -4.46 14.26
N LEU A 162 10.85 -3.50 15.14
CA LEU A 162 11.75 -3.07 16.22
C LEU A 162 11.99 -4.17 17.25
N LYS A 163 11.00 -5.04 17.48
CA LYS A 163 11.10 -6.19 18.38
C LYS A 163 11.76 -7.43 17.74
N CYS A 164 12.10 -7.41 16.45
CA CYS A 164 12.76 -8.55 15.82
C CYS A 164 14.27 -8.53 16.09
N GLU A 165 14.95 -9.65 15.83
CA GLU A 165 16.40 -9.80 16.02
C GLU A 165 17.22 -8.73 15.28
N TYR A 166 16.72 -8.25 14.14
CA TYR A 166 17.35 -7.21 13.34
C TYR A 166 17.03 -5.79 13.81
N HIS A 167 16.12 -5.59 14.78
CA HIS A 167 15.80 -4.27 15.35
C HIS A 167 15.48 -3.19 14.29
N SER A 168 14.76 -3.56 13.22
CA SER A 168 14.52 -2.71 12.04
C SER A 168 15.78 -2.26 11.29
N ASP A 169 16.88 -3.02 11.36
CA ASP A 169 18.03 -2.87 10.48
C ASP A 169 17.73 -3.49 9.12
N TRP A 170 17.22 -2.67 8.20
CA TRP A 170 16.83 -3.08 6.86
C TRP A 170 18.03 -3.57 6.02
N GLU A 171 19.27 -3.22 6.36
CA GLU A 171 20.45 -3.65 5.62
C GLU A 171 20.80 -5.11 5.90
N ASN A 172 20.61 -5.54 7.15
CA ASN A 172 20.89 -6.90 7.59
C ASN A 172 19.63 -7.78 7.64
N CYS A 173 18.44 -7.21 7.47
CA CYS A 173 17.19 -7.96 7.47
C CYS A 173 17.04 -8.85 6.22
N PRO A 174 16.90 -10.18 6.36
CA PRO A 174 16.77 -11.11 5.24
C PRO A 174 15.51 -10.83 4.42
N GLY A 175 14.42 -10.39 5.05
CA GLY A 175 13.18 -10.03 4.35
C GLY A 175 13.28 -8.77 3.48
N MET A 176 14.35 -7.99 3.64
CA MET A 176 14.61 -6.77 2.84
C MET A 176 15.85 -6.89 1.95
N SER A 177 16.63 -7.95 2.11
CA SER A 177 17.92 -8.19 1.44
C SER A 177 17.84 -8.03 -0.07
N GLU A 178 16.84 -8.64 -0.72
CA GLU A 178 16.66 -8.57 -2.18
C GLU A 178 16.51 -7.13 -2.69
N VAL A 179 15.69 -6.32 -2.00
CA VAL A 179 15.45 -4.93 -2.40
C VAL A 179 16.68 -4.09 -2.12
N VAL A 180 17.27 -4.24 -0.94
CA VAL A 180 18.47 -3.49 -0.55
C VAL A 180 19.65 -3.78 -1.49
N GLN A 181 19.84 -5.05 -1.86
CA GLN A 181 20.89 -5.46 -2.81
C GLN A 181 20.68 -4.82 -4.19
N LYS A 182 19.44 -4.81 -4.71
CA LYS A 182 19.12 -4.13 -5.98
C LYS A 182 19.40 -2.62 -5.92
N LEU A 183 19.09 -1.97 -4.79
CA LEU A 183 19.38 -0.55 -4.61
C LEU A 183 20.88 -0.24 -4.61
N TYR A 184 21.71 -1.12 -4.04
CA TYR A 184 23.16 -1.02 -4.16
C TYR A 184 23.64 -1.28 -5.59
N LEU A 185 23.17 -2.35 -6.22
CA LEU A 185 23.57 -2.76 -7.57
C LEU A 185 23.30 -1.65 -8.61
N HIS A 186 22.15 -1.00 -8.52
CA HIS A 186 21.75 0.05 -9.45
C HIS A 186 22.19 1.47 -9.02
N GLY A 187 23.01 1.58 -7.96
CA GLY A 187 23.55 2.86 -7.50
C GLY A 187 22.50 3.84 -6.96
N PHE A 188 21.37 3.34 -6.45
CA PHE A 188 20.39 4.13 -5.70
C PHE A 188 20.82 4.33 -4.24
N LYS A 189 21.60 3.38 -3.70
CA LYS A 189 22.23 3.46 -2.39
C LYS A 189 23.74 3.27 -2.55
N LYS A 190 24.54 4.04 -1.82
CA LYS A 190 26.00 3.86 -1.74
C LYS A 190 26.32 3.00 -0.53
N ARG A 191 27.15 1.98 -0.68
CA ARG A 191 27.69 1.25 0.48
C ARG A 191 28.45 2.29 1.31
N LYS A 192 28.19 2.35 2.62
CA LYS A 192 29.14 3.03 3.50
C LYS A 192 30.44 2.26 3.30
N GLU A 193 31.45 2.92 2.73
CA GLU A 193 32.81 2.38 2.76
C GLU A 193 33.05 2.05 4.23
N LYS A 194 33.17 0.76 4.54
CA LYS A 194 33.52 0.36 5.89
C LYS A 194 34.82 1.11 6.18
N CYS A 195 34.83 1.89 7.24
CA CYS A 195 36.00 2.55 7.79
C CYS A 195 36.96 1.45 8.27
N HIS A 196 37.54 0.69 7.34
CA HIS A 196 38.52 -0.37 7.60
C HIS A 196 39.91 0.21 7.84
N ASP A 197 40.11 1.51 7.63
CA ASP A 197 41.42 2.15 7.70
C ASP A 197 41.88 2.54 9.13
N ASN A 198 41.09 2.27 10.17
CA ASN A 198 41.44 2.67 11.56
C ASN A 198 41.67 1.52 12.54
N MET A 199 41.62 0.24 12.11
CA MET A 199 41.99 -0.88 12.98
C MET A 199 43.45 -1.33 12.84
N GLU A 200 44.14 -1.03 11.74
CA GLU A 200 45.57 -1.37 11.59
C GLU A 200 46.52 -0.44 12.38
N LYS A 201 46.07 0.75 12.81
CA LYS A 201 46.93 1.71 13.55
C LYS A 201 46.94 1.54 15.08
N LYS A 202 46.21 0.57 15.64
CA LYS A 202 46.18 0.32 17.09
C LYS A 202 46.91 -0.94 17.56
N VAL A 203 47.54 -1.70 16.66
CA VAL A 203 48.33 -2.91 17.02
C VAL A 203 49.84 -2.63 17.00
N GLN A 204 50.27 -1.38 16.77
CA GLN A 204 51.69 -0.98 16.74
C GLN A 204 52.07 0.07 17.80
N LYS A 205 51.31 0.17 18.89
CA LYS A 205 51.72 0.91 20.09
C LYS A 205 51.57 0.00 21.30
#